data_AF-A0A5K1BYC0-F1
#
_entry.id   AF-A0A5K1BYC0-F1
#
_cell.length_a   1.000
_cell.length_b   1.000
_cell.length_c   1.000
_cell.angle_alpha   90.00
_cell.angle_beta   90.00
_cell.angle_gamma   90.00
#
_symmetry.space_group_name_H-M   'P 1'
#
loop_
_entity.id
_entity.type
_entity.pdbx_description
1 polymer ?
#
loop_
_entity_poly.entity_id
_entity_poly.type
_entity_poly.pdbx_seq_one_letter_code
_entity_poly.pdbx_strand_id
1 'polypeptide(L)' 'GCRADANDAAVILLPSNITLFTLDFSGSGLSEGEYVSLGWHE' A
#
# COMPACT_ATOMS: atom_id res chain seq x y z
N GLY A 1 1.76 -5.66 -8.39
CA GLY A 1 1.57 -5.96 -6.97
C GLY A 1 0.34 -5.24 -6.50
N CYS A 2 -0.73 -5.97 -6.24
CA CYS A 2 -1.96 -5.45 -5.66
C CYS A 2 -1.99 -5.71 -4.14
N ARG A 3 -3.01 -5.20 -3.45
CA ARG A 3 -3.22 -5.43 -2.02
C ARG A 3 -3.25 -6.93 -1.65
N ALA A 4 -3.81 -7.78 -2.53
CA ALA A 4 -3.90 -9.21 -2.27
C ALA A 4 -2.52 -9.88 -2.32
N ASP A 5 -1.65 -9.48 -3.27
CA ASP A 5 -0.29 -10.02 -3.40
C ASP A 5 0.59 -9.69 -2.17
N ALA A 6 0.28 -8.60 -1.46
CA ALA A 6 1.01 -8.19 -0.26
C ALA A 6 0.83 -9.17 0.91
N ASN A 7 -0.27 -9.93 0.94
CA ASN A 7 -0.50 -10.95 1.98
C ASN A 7 0.53 -12.08 1.88
N ASP A 8 0.82 -12.55 0.67
CA ASP A 8 1.81 -13.61 0.46
C ASP A 8 3.21 -13.15 0.89
N ALA A 9 3.54 -11.88 0.62
CA ALA A 9 4.79 -11.28 1.07
C ALA A 9 4.87 -11.17 2.61
N ALA A 10 3.78 -10.75 3.27
CA ALA A 10 3.74 -10.62 4.73
C ALA A 10 3.97 -11.97 5.44
N VAL A 11 3.38 -13.06 4.92
CA VAL A 11 3.53 -14.41 5.47
C VAL A 11 4.99 -14.89 5.45
N ILE A 12 5.77 -14.50 4.44
CA ILE A 12 7.17 -14.91 4.28
C ILE A 12 8.12 -13.99 5.07
N LEU A 13 7.89 -12.69 5.02
CA LEU A 13 8.86 -11.70 5.49
C LEU A 13 8.78 -11.47 7.00
N LEU A 14 7.58 -11.48 7.61
CA LEU A 14 7.41 -11.22 9.04
C LEU A 14 8.10 -12.25 9.94
N PRO A 15 8.02 -13.58 9.69
CA PRO A 15 8.76 -14.58 10.46
C PRO A 15 10.28 -14.46 10.32
N SER A 16 10.77 -13.79 9.27
CA SER A 16 12.19 -13.57 9.03
C SER A 16 12.74 -12.32 9.76
N ASN A 17 11.97 -11.77 10.70
CA ASN A 17 12.24 -10.50 11.38
C ASN A 17 12.47 -9.32 10.43
N ILE A 18 11.82 -9.34 9.24
CA ILE A 18 11.83 -8.23 8.30
C ILE A 18 10.60 -7.37 8.56
N THR A 19 10.80 -6.09 8.85
CA THR A 19 9.70 -5.13 9.05
C THR A 19 9.06 -4.78 7.72
N LEU A 20 7.73 -4.92 7.65
CA LEU A 20 6.91 -4.53 6.51
C LEU A 20 6.05 -3.33 6.91
N PHE A 21 5.90 -2.36 6.00
CA PHE A 21 4.96 -1.25 6.16
C PHE A 21 4.20 -1.01 4.86
N THR A 22 3.02 -0.41 4.99
CA THR A 22 2.19 0.03 3.87
C THR A 22 2.02 1.53 3.94
N LEU A 23 1.98 2.20 2.78
CA LEU A 23 1.78 3.63 2.67
C LEU A 23 0.63 3.89 1.71
N ASP A 24 -0.36 4.65 2.18
CA ASP A 24 -1.43 5.19 1.35
C ASP A 24 -1.13 6.69 1.08
N PHE A 25 -1.23 7.13 -0.18
CA PHE A 25 -1.13 8.56 -0.53
C PHE A 25 -2.30 9.37 0.08
N SER A 26 -2.12 10.68 0.22
CA SER A 26 -3.18 11.61 0.67
C SER A 26 -4.47 11.42 -0.14
N GLY A 27 -5.62 11.37 0.56
CA GLY A 27 -6.93 11.15 -0.05
C GLY A 27 -7.12 9.77 -0.71
N SER A 28 -6.27 8.78 -0.39
CA SER A 28 -6.35 7.41 -0.88
C SER A 28 -6.42 6.41 0.27
N GLY A 29 -7.14 5.30 0.08
CA GLY A 29 -7.26 4.25 1.10
C GLY A 29 -7.91 4.75 2.37
N LEU A 30 -7.16 4.71 3.48
CA LEU A 30 -7.58 5.27 4.77
C LEU A 30 -6.87 6.59 5.12
N SER A 31 -6.02 7.11 4.23
CA SER A 31 -5.32 8.38 4.45
C SER A 31 -6.27 9.56 4.23
N GLU A 32 -6.25 10.47 5.19
CA GLU A 32 -6.90 11.79 5.09
C GLU A 32 -6.22 12.68 4.03
N GLY A 33 -6.78 13.87 3.84
CA GLY A 33 -6.24 14.90 2.94
C GLY A 33 -6.87 14.86 1.54
N GLU A 34 -6.38 15.73 0.68
CA GLU A 34 -6.94 15.89 -0.67
C GLU A 34 -6.38 14.84 -1.62
N TYR A 35 -7.26 14.30 -2.46
CA TYR A 35 -6.88 13.50 -3.60
C TYR A 35 -6.52 14.40 -4.77
N VAL A 36 -5.35 14.16 -5.38
CA VAL A 36 -4.90 14.88 -6.58
C VAL A 36 -4.59 13.88 -7.67
N SER A 37 -5.28 13.99 -8.81
CA SER A 37 -4.97 13.22 -10.02
C SER A 37 -3.93 13.96 -10.87
N LEU A 38 -3.02 13.21 -11.50
CA LEU A 38 -2.03 13.75 -12.45
C LEU A 38 -2.62 13.99 -13.85
N GLY A 39 -3.95 13.87 -14.01
CA GLY A 39 -4.64 14.07 -15.28
C GLY A 39 -4.61 12.86 -16.21
N TRP A 40 -4.05 11.73 -15.77
CA TRP A 40 -4.16 10.45 -16.46
C TRP A 40 -5.29 9.64 -15.84
N HIS A 41 -6.29 9.29 -16.64
CA HIS A 41 -7.27 8.26 -16.31
C HIS A 41 -6.86 7.00 -17.08
N GLU A 42 -6.72 5.89 -16.35
CA GLU A 42 -6.47 4.56 -16.91
C GLU A 42 -7.65 4.06 -17.75
#